data_AF-A0A947J9M8-F1
#
_entry.id   AF-A0A947J9M8-F1
#
_cell.length_a   1.000
_cell.length_b   1.000
_cell.length_c   1.000
_cell.angle_alpha   90.00
_cell.angle_beta   90.00
_cell.angle_gamma   90.00
#
_symmetry.space_group_name_H-M   'P 1'
#
loop_
_entity.id
_entity.type
_entity.pdbx_description
1 polymer ?
#
loop_
_entity_poly.entity_id
_entity_poly.type
_entity_poly.pdbx_seq_one_letter_code
_entity_poly.pdbx_strand_id
1 'polypeptide(L)'
;MFRQELCVGCSACVSACTAGAIALRDGAAHTGREVCTACGECVESCLAQARAIAGETWTLDRLLGEVEKDVLFYDESGGGVTLSGGEPLAQATFAASLLGACQ
;
A
#
# COMPACT_ATOMS: atom_id res chain seq x y z
N MET A 1 -3.28 6.31 -5.00
CA MET A 1 -3.81 6.22 -6.38
C MET A 1 -5.18 6.87 -6.44
N PHE A 2 -5.50 7.55 -7.55
CA PHE A 2 -6.81 8.14 -7.81
C PHE A 2 -7.26 7.81 -9.23
N ARG A 3 -8.49 7.30 -9.37
CA ARG A 3 -9.18 6.94 -10.60
C ARG A 3 -10.27 7.96 -10.86
N GLN A 4 -9.95 8.95 -11.71
CA GLN A 4 -10.82 10.09 -11.93
C GLN A 4 -12.18 9.69 -12.55
N GLU A 5 -12.17 8.67 -13.40
CA GLU A 5 -13.33 8.11 -14.07
C GLU A 5 -14.39 7.52 -13.12
N LEU A 6 -14.01 7.17 -11.89
CA LEU A 6 -14.92 6.66 -10.86
C LEU A 6 -15.39 7.78 -9.91
N CYS A 7 -14.82 8.98 -9.99
CA CYS A 7 -15.16 10.05 -9.06
C CYS A 7 -16.52 10.67 -9.41
N VAL A 8 -17.43 10.68 -8.45
CA VAL A 8 -18.78 11.27 -8.59
C VAL A 8 -18.91 12.66 -7.95
N GLY A 9 -17.80 13.27 -7.52
CA GLY A 9 -17.82 14.63 -6.94
C GLY A 9 -18.51 14.77 -5.58
N CYS A 10 -18.78 13.68 -4.85
CA CYS A 10 -19.56 13.70 -3.60
C CYS A 10 -18.90 14.39 -2.40
N SER A 11 -17.64 14.83 -2.53
CA SER A 11 -16.88 15.54 -1.49
C SER A 11 -16.63 14.79 -0.17
N ALA A 12 -17.04 13.52 -0.03
CA ALA A 12 -16.82 12.74 1.20
C ALA A 12 -15.33 12.67 1.60
N CYS A 13 -14.43 12.49 0.63
CA CYS A 13 -12.98 12.50 0.85
C CYS A 13 -12.40 13.86 1.25
N VAL A 14 -13.08 14.97 0.94
CA VAL A 14 -12.69 16.31 1.40
C VAL A 14 -12.94 16.41 2.90
N SER A 15 -14.14 16.02 3.34
CA SER A 15 -14.51 16.03 4.76
C SER A 15 -13.70 15.06 5.61
N ALA A 16 -13.33 13.90 5.05
CA ALA A 16 -12.54 12.90 5.77
C ALA A 16 -11.05 13.26 5.90
N CYS A 17 -10.53 14.21 5.11
CA CYS A 17 -9.09 14.50 5.11
C CYS A 17 -8.70 15.39 6.29
N THR A 18 -8.19 14.80 7.36
CA THR A 18 -7.70 15.52 8.55
C THR A 18 -6.56 16.50 8.25
N ALA A 19 -5.72 16.20 7.26
CA ALA A 19 -4.63 17.07 6.82
C ALA A 19 -5.09 18.25 5.94
N GLY A 20 -6.36 18.31 5.52
CA GLY A 20 -6.86 19.36 4.62
C GLY A 20 -6.26 19.32 3.21
N ALA A 21 -5.71 18.18 2.79
CA ALA A 21 -4.97 18.03 1.54
C ALA A 21 -5.87 17.84 0.30
N ILE A 22 -7.19 17.73 0.45
CA ILE A 22 -8.11 17.40 -0.65
C ILE A 22 -9.07 18.54 -0.89
N ALA A 23 -9.22 18.96 -2.15
CA ALA A 23 -10.19 19.95 -2.59
C ALA A 23 -11.00 19.44 -3.80
N LEU A 24 -12.23 19.91 -3.94
CA LEU A 24 -13.03 19.66 -5.13
C LEU A 24 -12.76 20.75 -6.18
N ARG A 25 -12.42 20.38 -7.41
CA ARG A 25 -12.27 21.27 -8.56
C ARG A 25 -12.92 20.63 -9.77
N ASP A 26 -13.72 21.39 -10.52
CA ASP A 26 -14.40 20.91 -11.74
C ASP A 26 -15.16 19.59 -11.57
N GLY A 27 -15.77 19.39 -10.39
CA GLY A 27 -16.53 18.16 -10.06
C GLY A 27 -15.67 16.95 -9.68
N ALA A 28 -14.33 17.04 -9.69
CA ALA A 28 -13.42 15.98 -9.31
C ALA A 28 -12.61 16.34 -8.05
N ALA A 29 -12.20 15.32 -7.29
CA ALA A 29 -11.38 15.51 -6.11
C ALA A 29 -9.89 15.58 -6.48
N HIS A 30 -9.21 16.65 -6.09
CA HIS A 30 -7.78 16.86 -6.28
C HIS A 30 -7.05 16.76 -4.94
N THR A 31 -5.87 16.13 -4.93
CA THR A 31 -5.06 15.95 -3.72
C THR A 31 -3.77 16.74 -3.84
N GLY A 32 -3.53 17.70 -2.95
CA GLY A 32 -2.25 18.37 -2.77
C GLY A 32 -1.25 17.40 -2.14
N ARG A 33 -0.30 16.89 -2.94
CA ARG A 33 0.64 15.84 -2.49
C ARG A 33 1.64 16.36 -1.47
N GLU A 34 1.90 17.66 -1.49
CA GLU A 34 2.76 18.38 -0.56
C GLU A 34 2.20 18.45 0.86
N VAL A 35 0.87 18.37 1.02
CA VAL A 35 0.19 18.37 2.33
C VAL A 35 -0.25 16.96 2.76
N CYS A 36 -0.45 16.06 1.79
CA CYS A 36 -0.95 14.71 2.04
C CYS A 36 0.04 13.87 2.87
N THR A 37 -0.42 13.35 4.00
CA THR A 37 0.34 12.42 4.87
C THR A 37 0.14 10.95 4.52
N ALA A 38 -0.65 10.66 3.48
CA ALA A 38 -1.06 9.31 3.10
C ALA A 38 -1.73 8.49 4.23
N CYS A 39 -2.47 9.14 5.14
CA CYS A 39 -3.15 8.49 6.27
C CYS A 39 -4.23 7.47 5.88
N GLY A 40 -4.81 7.57 4.69
CA GLY A 40 -5.78 6.60 4.17
C GLY A 40 -7.26 6.88 4.47
N GLU A 41 -7.60 7.82 5.35
CA GLU A 41 -9.00 8.16 5.69
C GLU A 41 -9.87 8.46 4.44
N CYS A 42 -9.28 9.13 3.44
CA CYS A 42 -9.97 9.45 2.19
C CYS A 42 -10.27 8.24 1.28
N VAL A 43 -9.57 7.12 1.49
CA VAL A 43 -9.83 5.85 0.79
C VAL A 43 -11.06 5.20 1.40
N GLU A 44 -11.12 5.10 2.73
CA GLU A 44 -12.24 4.51 3.47
C GLU A 44 -13.55 5.28 3.22
N SER A 45 -13.49 6.61 3.17
CA SER A 45 -14.66 7.45 2.92
C SER A 45 -15.14 7.42 1.45
N CYS A 46 -14.40 6.81 0.52
CA CYS A 46 -14.69 6.90 -0.90
C CYS A 46 -15.69 5.84 -1.35
N LEU A 47 -16.97 6.19 -1.35
CA LEU A 47 -18.08 5.30 -1.74
C LEU A 47 -17.92 4.71 -3.16
N ALA A 48 -17.40 5.51 -4.10
CA ALA A 48 -17.19 5.07 -5.49
C ALA A 48 -15.86 4.32 -5.70
N GLN A 49 -15.07 4.12 -4.63
CA GLN A 49 -13.75 3.48 -4.67
C GLN A 49 -12.79 4.13 -5.69
N ALA A 50 -12.96 5.42 -5.96
CA ALA A 50 -12.08 6.20 -6.84
C ALA A 50 -10.67 6.39 -6.25
N ARG A 51 -10.47 6.12 -4.95
CA ARG A 51 -9.19 6.25 -4.25
C ARG A 51 -8.73 4.89 -3.75
N ALA A 52 -7.43 4.65 -3.80
CA ALA A 52 -6.78 3.46 -3.25
C ALA A 52 -5.35 3.78 -2.82
N ILE A 53 -4.83 3.10 -1.80
CA ILE A 53 -3.39 3.05 -1.50
C ILE A 53 -2.84 1.77 -2.13
N ALA A 54 -1.67 1.87 -2.77
CA ALA A 54 -0.99 0.73 -3.35
C ALA A 54 0.11 0.27 -2.38
N GLY A 55 0.11 -1.03 -2.08
CA GLY A 55 0.99 -1.61 -1.07
C GLY A 55 0.48 -1.40 0.36
N GLU A 56 1.15 -2.07 1.29
CA GLU A 56 0.92 -1.99 2.73
C GLU A 56 2.28 -1.96 3.43
N THR A 57 2.34 -1.37 4.62
CA THR A 57 3.55 -1.44 5.45
C THR A 57 3.58 -2.77 6.21
N TRP A 58 4.65 -3.53 6.03
CA TRP A 58 4.88 -4.79 6.71
C TRP A 58 6.03 -4.66 7.71
N THR A 59 5.88 -5.29 8.87
CA THR A 59 7.03 -5.59 9.73
C THR A 59 7.67 -6.88 9.28
N LEU A 60 8.94 -7.09 9.63
CA LEU A 60 9.66 -8.32 9.31
C LEU A 60 8.93 -9.54 9.88
N ASP A 61 8.58 -9.52 11.17
CA ASP A 61 7.91 -10.64 11.84
C ASP A 61 6.57 -11.00 11.21
N ARG A 62 5.77 -9.98 10.85
CA ARG A 62 4.47 -10.21 10.19
C ARG A 62 4.66 -10.83 8.81
N LEU A 63 5.68 -10.39 8.07
CA LEU A 63 5.96 -10.94 6.74
C LEU A 63 6.50 -12.37 6.83
N LEU A 64 7.37 -12.67 7.80
CA LEU A 64 7.86 -14.02 8.05
C LEU A 64 6.72 -14.97 8.40
N GLY A 65 5.82 -14.58 9.30
CA GLY A 65 4.63 -15.38 9.62
C GLY A 65 3.68 -15.60 8.43
N GLU A 66 3.71 -14.71 7.42
CA GLU A 66 2.98 -14.94 6.17
C GLU A 66 3.70 -15.96 5.28
N VAL A 67 5.01 -15.84 5.12
CA VAL A 67 5.86 -16.76 4.33
C VAL A 67 5.84 -18.18 4.92
N GLU A 68 5.92 -18.32 6.24
CA GLU A 68 5.92 -19.61 6.94
C GLU A 68 4.67 -20.46 6.70
N LYS A 69 3.55 -19.85 6.30
CA LYS A 69 2.31 -20.60 5.98
C LYS A 69 2.52 -21.61 4.85
N ASP A 70 3.51 -21.37 3.99
CA ASP A 70 3.83 -22.18 2.83
C ASP A 70 5.09 -23.04 3.02
N VAL A 71 5.63 -23.14 4.24
CA VAL A 71 6.90 -23.85 4.52
C VAL A 71 6.92 -25.30 4.02
N LEU A 72 5.79 -26.00 4.15
CA LEU A 72 5.66 -27.39 3.70
C LEU A 72 5.89 -27.53 2.19
N PHE A 73 5.56 -26.51 1.39
CA PHE A 73 5.81 -26.49 -0.04
C PHE A 73 7.27 -26.16 -0.35
N TYR A 74 7.88 -25.28 0.44
CA TYR A 74 9.29 -24.89 0.25
C TYR A 74 10.23 -26.07 0.49
N ASP A 75 9.98 -26.85 1.55
CA ASP A 75 10.77 -28.03 1.90
C ASP A 75 10.85 -29.07 0.77
N GLU A 76 9.78 -29.25 -0.01
CA GLU A 76 9.75 -30.17 -1.15
C GLU A 76 10.69 -29.75 -2.29
N SER A 77 11.01 -28.46 -2.39
CA SER A 77 11.84 -27.88 -3.46
C SER A 77 13.31 -27.66 -3.09
N GLY A 78 13.71 -28.07 -1.88
CA GLY A 78 15.03 -27.75 -1.32
C GLY A 78 15.09 -26.43 -0.55
N GLY A 79 13.93 -25.84 -0.25
CA GLY A 79 13.76 -24.67 0.61
C GLY A 79 14.08 -23.33 -0.07
N GLY A 80 13.91 -22.27 0.74
CA GLY A 80 14.36 -20.91 0.43
C GLY A 80 13.30 -19.97 -0.13
N VAL A 81 13.62 -18.68 -0.10
CA VAL A 81 12.77 -17.58 -0.58
C VAL A 81 13.53 -16.80 -1.66
N THR A 82 12.88 -16.57 -2.80
CA THR A 82 13.42 -15.73 -3.88
C THR A 82 12.64 -14.44 -3.96
N LEU A 83 13.34 -13.30 -3.93
CA LEU A 83 12.77 -11.99 -4.20
C LEU A 83 13.03 -11.61 -5.66
N SER A 84 11.99 -11.16 -6.36
CA SER A 84 12.07 -10.72 -7.75
C SER A 84 11.45 -9.32 -7.93
N GLY A 85 11.64 -8.70 -9.09
CA GLY A 85 11.19 -7.33 -9.37
C GLY A 85 12.24 -6.26 -9.08
N GLY A 86 11.84 -4.99 -9.17
CA GLY A 86 12.70 -3.83 -8.89
C GLY A 86 12.63 -3.36 -7.44
N GLU A 87 11.59 -3.79 -6.72
CA GLU A 87 11.25 -3.42 -5.35
C GLU A 87 12.31 -3.85 -4.33
N PRO A 88 12.94 -5.04 -4.43
CA PRO A 88 14.04 -5.40 -3.52
C PRO A 88 15.22 -4.44 -3.60
N LEU A 89 15.52 -3.87 -4.77
CA LEU A 89 16.59 -2.87 -4.92
C LEU A 89 16.20 -1.52 -4.33
N ALA A 90 14.92 -1.15 -4.39
CA ALA A 90 14.40 0.06 -3.76
C ALA A 90 14.35 -0.05 -2.22
N GLN A 91 14.31 -1.27 -1.67
CA GLN A 91 14.22 -1.56 -0.24
C GLN A 91 15.29 -2.56 0.22
N ALA A 92 16.53 -2.37 -0.23
CA ALA A 92 17.61 -3.34 -0.07
C ALA A 92 17.85 -3.79 1.38
N THR A 93 17.76 -2.89 2.36
CA THR A 93 17.93 -3.22 3.77
C THR A 93 16.84 -4.17 4.28
N PHE A 94 15.57 -3.89 3.97
CA PHE A 94 14.46 -4.75 4.38
C PHE A 94 14.51 -6.11 3.67
N ALA A 95 14.83 -6.10 2.36
CA ALA A 95 15.01 -7.32 1.58
C ALA A 95 16.13 -8.22 2.16
N ALA A 96 17.26 -7.64 2.53
CA ALA A 96 18.36 -8.37 3.17
C ALA A 96 17.96 -8.93 4.54
N SER A 97 17.23 -8.17 5.36
CA SER A 97 16.73 -8.65 6.65
C SER A 97 15.75 -9.81 6.50
N LEU A 98 14.85 -9.75 5.52
CA LEU A 98 13.93 -10.85 5.20
C LEU A 98 14.69 -12.11 4.79
N LEU A 99 15.59 -12.00 3.81
CA LEU A 99 16.38 -13.14 3.33
C LEU A 99 17.26 -13.75 4.42
N GLY A 100 17.83 -12.93 5.31
CA GLY A 100 18.63 -13.41 6.44
C GLY A 100 17.82 -14.13 7.51
N ALA A 101 16.52 -13.84 7.62
CA ALA A 101 15.62 -14.47 8.58
C ALA A 101 14.96 -15.76 8.03
N CYS A 102 14.90 -15.95 6.71
CA CYS A 102 14.45 -17.20 6.10
C CYS A 102 15.59 -18.23 6.07
N GLN A 103 15.68 -19.09 7.08
CA GLN A 103 16.67 -20.18 7.20
C GLN A 103 16.01 -21.53 7.39
#